data_AF-A0A2T1CNV0-F1
#
_entry.id   AF-A0A2T1CNV0-F1
#
_cell.length_a   1.000
_cell.length_b   1.000
_cell.length_c   1.000
_cell.angle_alpha   90.00
_cell.angle_beta   90.00
_cell.angle_gamma   90.00
#
_symmetry.space_group_name_H-M   'P 1'
#
loop_
_entity.id
_entity.type
_entity.pdbx_description
1 polymer ?
#
loop_
_entity_poly.entity_id
_entity_poly.type
_entity_poly.pdbx_seq_one_letter_code
_entity_poly.pdbx_strand_id
1 'polypeptide(L)'
;MVRSSLQLNSEWIPKVEESLAIKQLTQRSLAERLEVSRSSISKFINCKPVALNTFIRLCQELDLDWNSASQPEREWNDEIENFKFKQEDFKANPGGQIAPDEIVGREDLIERLWDRLKQQSLIFSGERRIGKSSILKKMTAEAIANMLPIYRDLEGIRTPIEFVEAVWQDTETYLRDTGKARRVREYLSQLTGSYFDDYQFPEVAAEHWKTLLTKTIEDLVTLQDKQIILIWDEMPHMLGNFSDEAAMEVLDSLRSLRQTYPDVRMIFSGSIGLHHIIKNLQKAGYSNDPTNDMYPIEGQPLSLDEATGLTINLLQGEGIATVDLQQTAENIATAADCIPFYIHHLIDQLKDLDSEIDAEVIANTVNECLRSSLNLWKMDHYRERIDNYYSEEQKPYALEILDILSINPPTSFTRLWQYLKSEPETKDKEMARTVLRLLLKDYYLVQEDNLSGSMYAFRYQLVQKYWQISRGL
;
A
#
# COMPACT_ATOMS: atom_id res chain seq x y z
N MET A 1 23.32 -0.54 -38.00
CA MET A 1 23.71 -1.83 -37.40
C MET A 1 22.98 -2.94 -38.13
N VAL A 2 23.67 -4.03 -38.49
CA VAL A 2 23.02 -5.23 -39.06
C VAL A 2 22.28 -5.92 -37.92
N ARG A 3 20.95 -6.01 -37.98
CA ARG A 3 20.14 -6.60 -36.90
C ARG A 3 20.43 -8.09 -36.78
N SER A 4 20.82 -8.56 -35.60
CA SER A 4 21.14 -9.98 -35.33
C SER A 4 19.90 -10.86 -35.14
N SER A 5 18.77 -10.25 -34.78
CA SER A 5 17.50 -10.89 -34.40
C SER A 5 16.31 -10.12 -34.98
N LEU A 6 15.22 -10.84 -35.23
CA LEU A 6 13.91 -10.30 -35.62
C LEU A 6 12.81 -10.94 -34.77
N GLN A 7 11.71 -10.22 -34.61
CA GLN A 7 10.53 -10.66 -33.87
C GLN A 7 9.31 -10.67 -34.80
N LEU A 8 8.42 -11.65 -34.65
CA LEU A 8 7.19 -11.70 -35.44
C LEU A 8 6.24 -10.60 -34.94
N ASN A 9 5.64 -9.85 -35.86
CA ASN A 9 4.54 -8.95 -35.54
C ASN A 9 3.31 -9.78 -35.13
N SER A 10 2.73 -9.48 -33.97
CA SER A 10 1.57 -10.20 -33.43
C SER A 10 0.35 -10.21 -34.38
N GLU A 11 0.23 -9.22 -35.27
CA GLU A 11 -0.82 -9.19 -36.30
C GLU A 11 -0.71 -10.32 -37.33
N TRP A 12 0.46 -10.99 -37.40
CA TRP A 12 0.73 -12.09 -38.33
C TRP A 12 0.52 -13.47 -37.71
N ILE A 13 0.20 -13.56 -36.41
CA ILE A 13 -0.11 -14.85 -35.74
C ILE A 13 -1.22 -15.61 -36.48
N PRO A 14 -2.36 -15.01 -36.87
CA PRO A 14 -3.42 -15.74 -37.57
C PRO A 14 -2.96 -16.33 -38.91
N LYS A 15 -2.07 -15.63 -39.64
CA LYS A 15 -1.50 -16.12 -40.90
C LYS A 15 -0.49 -17.25 -40.69
N VAL A 16 0.26 -17.21 -39.58
CA VAL A 16 1.15 -18.30 -39.18
C VAL A 16 0.34 -19.56 -38.87
N GLU A 17 -0.73 -19.43 -38.09
CA GLU A 17 -1.62 -20.54 -37.74
C GLU A 17 -2.32 -21.13 -38.97
N GLU A 18 -2.82 -20.26 -39.86
CA GLU A 18 -3.43 -20.67 -41.13
C GLU A 18 -2.43 -21.44 -42.02
N SER A 19 -1.20 -20.93 -42.16
CA SER A 19 -0.15 -21.60 -42.96
C SER A 19 0.27 -22.94 -42.37
N LEU A 20 0.41 -23.03 -41.04
CA LEU A 20 0.68 -24.29 -40.34
C LEU A 20 -0.43 -25.32 -40.57
N ALA A 21 -1.69 -24.88 -40.53
CA ALA A 21 -2.85 -25.74 -40.78
C ALA A 21 -2.92 -26.22 -42.23
N ILE A 22 -2.75 -25.31 -43.21
CA ILE A 22 -2.76 -25.64 -44.65
C ILE A 22 -1.66 -26.64 -44.99
N LYS A 23 -0.45 -26.43 -44.45
CA LYS A 23 0.72 -27.28 -44.72
C LYS A 23 0.78 -28.53 -43.83
N GLN A 24 -0.17 -28.72 -42.92
CA GLN A 24 -0.21 -29.81 -41.93
C GLN A 24 1.11 -29.93 -41.14
N LEU A 25 1.68 -28.79 -40.77
CA LEU A 25 2.94 -28.70 -40.04
C LEU A 25 2.70 -28.58 -38.54
N THR A 26 3.48 -29.35 -37.78
CA THR A 26 3.56 -29.20 -36.33
C THR A 26 4.86 -28.47 -35.99
N GLN A 27 4.94 -27.85 -34.81
CA GLN A 27 6.20 -27.22 -34.36
C GLN A 27 7.38 -28.20 -34.39
N ARG A 28 7.11 -29.49 -34.16
CA ARG A 28 8.10 -30.57 -34.24
C ARG A 28 8.57 -30.81 -35.67
N SER A 29 7.66 -30.99 -36.62
CA SER A 29 8.02 -31.25 -38.02
C SER A 29 8.67 -30.03 -38.68
N LEU A 30 8.28 -28.81 -38.26
CA LEU A 30 8.89 -27.57 -38.71
C LEU A 30 10.33 -27.40 -38.20
N ALA A 31 10.59 -27.72 -36.93
CA ALA A 31 11.93 -27.74 -36.35
C ALA A 31 12.85 -28.75 -37.05
N GLU A 32 12.35 -29.95 -37.31
CA GLU A 32 13.08 -31.03 -37.99
C GLU A 32 13.40 -30.66 -39.45
N ARG A 33 12.46 -30.05 -40.18
CA ARG A 33 12.68 -29.60 -41.58
C ARG A 33 13.67 -28.46 -41.73
N LEU A 34 13.67 -27.52 -40.79
CA LEU A 34 14.53 -26.35 -40.84
C LEU A 34 15.89 -26.57 -40.16
N GLU A 35 16.11 -27.74 -39.56
CA GLU A 35 17.29 -28.07 -38.76
C GLU A 35 17.54 -27.04 -37.65
N VAL A 36 16.47 -26.59 -37.00
CA VAL A 36 16.54 -25.62 -35.89
C VAL A 36 15.92 -26.19 -34.62
N SER A 37 16.28 -25.62 -33.47
CA SER A 37 15.71 -26.07 -32.20
C SER A 37 14.21 -25.81 -32.14
N ARG A 38 13.44 -26.72 -31.51
CA ARG A 38 12.01 -26.49 -31.24
C ARG A 38 11.76 -25.21 -30.43
N SER A 39 12.72 -24.83 -29.58
CA SER A 39 12.70 -23.55 -28.87
C SER A 39 12.68 -22.35 -29.83
N SER A 40 13.40 -22.40 -30.94
CA SER A 40 13.40 -21.33 -31.95
C SER A 40 12.05 -21.20 -32.66
N ILE A 41 11.40 -22.33 -32.94
CA ILE A 41 10.03 -22.36 -33.50
C ILE A 41 9.02 -21.78 -32.52
N SER A 42 9.10 -22.21 -31.26
CA SER A 42 8.23 -21.70 -30.19
C SER A 42 8.43 -20.20 -29.96
N LYS A 43 9.68 -19.72 -30.00
CA LYS A 43 9.97 -18.27 -29.93
C LYS A 43 9.34 -17.51 -31.09
N PHE A 44 9.43 -18.02 -32.31
CA PHE A 44 8.83 -17.38 -33.49
C PHE A 44 7.31 -17.25 -33.38
N ILE A 45 6.61 -18.34 -33.03
CA ILE A 45 5.14 -18.37 -32.91
C ILE A 45 4.66 -17.47 -31.76
N ASN A 46 5.39 -17.45 -30.64
CA ASN A 46 5.06 -16.63 -29.47
C ASN A 46 5.59 -15.19 -29.58
N CYS A 47 5.91 -14.72 -30.79
CA CYS A 47 6.40 -13.38 -31.05
C CYS A 47 7.58 -12.98 -30.14
N LYS A 48 8.54 -13.87 -29.93
CA LYS A 48 9.81 -13.59 -29.24
C LYS A 48 10.94 -13.38 -30.25
N PRO A 49 12.05 -12.71 -29.89
CA PRO A 49 13.19 -12.52 -30.77
C PRO A 49 13.82 -13.86 -31.19
N VAL A 50 14.05 -14.01 -32.49
CA VAL A 50 14.70 -15.16 -33.14
C VAL A 50 15.81 -14.65 -34.05
N ALA A 51 16.92 -15.40 -34.14
CA ALA A 51 18.03 -15.03 -35.01
C ALA A 51 17.55 -14.75 -36.44
N LEU A 52 18.06 -13.67 -37.05
CA LEU A 52 17.63 -13.15 -38.36
C LEU A 52 17.50 -14.26 -39.42
N ASN A 53 18.53 -15.11 -39.55
CA ASN A 53 18.55 -16.20 -40.52
C ASN A 53 17.45 -17.24 -40.24
N THR A 54 17.25 -17.59 -38.98
CA THR A 54 16.18 -18.52 -38.57
C THR A 54 14.80 -17.92 -38.82
N PHE A 55 14.61 -16.61 -38.57
CA PHE A 55 13.36 -15.91 -38.81
C PHE A 55 12.98 -15.90 -40.30
N ILE A 56 13.94 -15.55 -41.17
CA ILE A 56 13.72 -15.53 -42.63
C ILE A 56 13.37 -16.94 -43.14
N ARG A 57 14.10 -17.97 -42.70
CA ARG A 57 13.84 -19.36 -43.08
C ARG A 57 12.46 -19.83 -42.62
N LEU A 58 12.00 -19.39 -41.45
CA LEU A 58 10.66 -19.69 -40.94
C LEU A 58 9.56 -19.02 -41.76
N CYS A 59 9.72 -17.74 -42.09
CA CYS A 59 8.79 -17.04 -42.95
C CYS A 59 8.72 -17.68 -44.35
N GLN A 60 9.85 -18.08 -44.93
CA GLN A 60 9.88 -18.77 -46.22
C GLN A 60 9.16 -20.12 -46.19
N GLU A 61 9.38 -20.94 -45.17
CA GLU A 61 8.71 -22.24 -45.04
C GLU A 61 7.20 -22.08 -44.80
N LEU A 62 6.77 -20.95 -44.23
CA LEU A 62 5.37 -20.63 -43.96
C LEU A 62 4.72 -19.74 -45.05
N ASP A 63 5.41 -19.47 -46.17
CA ASP A 63 4.96 -18.56 -47.24
C ASP A 63 4.55 -17.14 -46.75
N LEU A 64 5.30 -16.61 -45.78
CA LEU A 64 5.12 -15.28 -45.22
C LEU A 64 6.16 -14.31 -45.78
N ASP A 65 5.74 -13.09 -46.08
CA ASP A 65 6.68 -12.01 -46.38
C ASP A 65 7.36 -11.55 -45.09
N TRP A 66 8.62 -11.95 -44.91
CA TRP A 66 9.39 -11.67 -43.70
C TRP A 66 9.59 -10.17 -43.45
N ASN A 67 9.65 -9.33 -44.50
CA ASN A 67 9.80 -7.88 -44.33
C ASN A 67 8.58 -7.30 -43.62
N SER A 68 7.39 -7.70 -44.07
CA SER A 68 6.12 -7.22 -43.52
C SER A 68 5.71 -7.92 -42.22
N ALA A 69 6.13 -9.18 -42.04
CA ALA A 69 5.85 -9.98 -40.85
C ALA A 69 6.80 -9.70 -39.68
N SER A 70 7.94 -9.04 -39.93
CA SER A 70 8.90 -8.70 -38.89
C SER A 70 8.60 -7.34 -38.25
N GLN A 71 8.77 -7.28 -36.94
CA GLN A 71 8.94 -6.04 -36.19
C GLN A 71 10.36 -6.01 -35.60
N PRO A 72 10.94 -4.83 -35.35
CA PRO A 72 12.17 -4.73 -34.56
C PRO A 72 11.96 -5.48 -33.24
N GLU A 73 13.01 -6.12 -32.74
CA GLU A 73 13.03 -6.61 -31.37
C GLU A 73 12.51 -5.49 -30.46
N ARG A 74 11.46 -5.77 -29.68
CA ARG A 74 11.03 -4.84 -28.64
C ARG A 74 12.22 -4.67 -27.72
N GLU A 75 12.92 -3.54 -27.84
CA GLU A 75 13.79 -3.05 -26.80
C GLU A 75 12.87 -2.91 -25.58
N TRP A 76 12.96 -3.88 -24.65
CA TRP A 76 12.58 -3.62 -23.29
C TRP A 76 13.43 -2.44 -22.88
N ASN A 77 12.79 -1.28 -22.77
CA ASN A 77 13.48 -0.12 -22.29
C ASN A 77 13.65 -0.38 -20.79
N ASP A 78 14.79 -0.95 -20.39
CA ASP A 78 15.21 -1.04 -18.99
C ASP A 78 15.27 0.36 -18.34
N GLU A 79 15.20 1.42 -19.16
CA GLU A 79 14.94 2.79 -18.74
C GLU A 79 13.57 3.02 -18.12
N ILE A 80 12.56 2.17 -18.34
CA ILE A 80 11.25 2.27 -17.67
C ILE A 80 11.35 1.76 -16.23
N GLU A 81 12.08 0.65 -15.98
CA GLU A 81 12.43 0.24 -14.61
C GLU A 81 13.37 1.26 -13.93
N ASN A 82 14.15 2.01 -14.73
CA ASN A 82 15.03 3.08 -14.25
C ASN A 82 14.47 4.50 -14.43
N PHE A 83 13.17 4.68 -14.70
CA PHE A 83 12.56 6.01 -14.78
C PHE A 83 12.37 6.55 -13.36
N LYS A 84 13.49 6.80 -12.69
CA LYS A 84 13.52 7.56 -11.45
C LYS A 84 13.44 9.02 -11.89
N PHE A 85 12.35 9.70 -11.56
CA PHE A 85 12.39 11.14 -11.34
C PHE A 85 13.45 11.36 -10.25
N LYS A 86 14.72 11.51 -10.64
CA LYS A 86 15.75 12.01 -9.74
C LYS A 86 15.54 13.51 -9.70
N GLN A 87 14.77 13.96 -8.72
CA GLN A 87 14.86 15.35 -8.32
C GLN A 87 16.31 15.56 -7.85
N GLU A 88 17.04 16.48 -8.50
CA GLU A 88 18.42 16.80 -8.10
C GLU A 88 18.46 17.51 -6.74
N ASP A 89 17.33 18.12 -6.35
CA ASP A 89 17.15 18.86 -5.09
C ASP A 89 16.01 18.26 -4.25
N PHE A 90 16.19 18.21 -2.92
CA PHE A 90 15.21 17.71 -1.95
C PHE A 90 14.03 18.70 -1.79
N LYS A 91 13.02 18.58 -2.66
CA LYS A 91 11.90 19.55 -2.76
C LYS A 91 10.63 19.10 -2.05
N ALA A 92 9.74 20.04 -1.80
CA ALA A 92 8.41 19.76 -1.27
C ALA A 92 7.62 18.89 -2.26
N ASN A 93 7.14 17.74 -1.77
CA ASN A 93 6.39 16.78 -2.56
C ASN A 93 5.03 16.49 -1.88
N PRO A 94 4.09 17.45 -1.94
CA PRO A 94 2.77 17.31 -1.33
C PRO A 94 1.93 16.24 -2.05
N GLY A 95 2.05 15.00 -1.59
CA GLY A 95 1.20 13.88 -2.02
C GLY A 95 1.73 13.03 -3.18
N GLY A 96 2.94 13.28 -3.67
CA GLY A 96 3.61 12.39 -4.63
C GLY A 96 4.34 11.22 -3.97
N GLN A 97 4.97 10.38 -4.79
CA GLN A 97 5.83 9.30 -4.30
C GLN A 97 7.19 9.86 -3.89
N ILE A 98 7.63 9.50 -2.70
CA ILE A 98 8.94 9.87 -2.14
C ILE A 98 9.88 8.68 -2.35
N ALA A 99 11.08 8.94 -2.86
CA ALA A 99 12.06 7.88 -3.06
C ALA A 99 12.55 7.36 -1.69
N PRO A 100 12.91 6.07 -1.54
CA PRO A 100 13.32 5.52 -0.24
C PRO A 100 14.45 6.29 0.46
N ASP A 101 15.40 6.81 -0.33
CA ASP A 101 16.53 7.64 0.08
C ASP A 101 16.15 9.04 0.55
N GLU A 102 14.95 9.52 0.20
CA GLU A 102 14.42 10.81 0.63
C GLU A 102 13.56 10.71 1.91
N ILE A 103 13.32 9.49 2.40
CA ILE A 103 12.55 9.28 3.63
C ILE A 103 13.45 9.54 4.83
N VAL A 104 13.26 10.72 5.42
CA VAL A 104 13.98 11.18 6.62
C VAL A 104 13.50 10.45 7.87
N GLY A 105 14.46 9.98 8.66
CA GLY A 105 14.20 9.31 9.93
C GLY A 105 13.62 7.91 9.76
N ARG A 106 12.93 7.47 10.82
CA ARG A 106 12.21 6.18 10.92
C ARG A 106 13.11 4.96 11.13
N GLU A 107 14.42 5.13 11.29
CA GLU A 107 15.36 4.01 11.48
C GLU A 107 14.99 3.17 12.70
N ASP A 108 14.77 3.81 13.86
CA ASP A 108 14.37 3.12 15.09
C ASP A 108 13.03 2.40 14.96
N LEU A 109 12.08 2.96 14.20
CA LEU A 109 10.79 2.32 13.95
C LEU A 109 10.97 1.10 13.05
N ILE A 110 11.72 1.23 11.95
CA ILE A 110 12.02 0.16 11.00
C ILE A 110 12.77 -0.98 11.69
N GLU A 111 13.76 -0.67 12.52
CA GLU A 111 14.48 -1.68 13.30
C GLU A 111 13.55 -2.44 14.24
N ARG A 112 12.65 -1.73 14.94
CA ARG A 112 11.61 -2.38 15.78
C ARG A 112 10.66 -3.24 14.96
N LEU A 113 10.27 -2.82 13.75
CA LEU A 113 9.44 -3.64 12.86
C LEU A 113 10.17 -4.93 12.48
N TRP A 114 11.43 -4.82 12.05
CA TRP A 114 12.25 -5.99 11.71
C TRP A 114 12.45 -6.94 12.89
N ASP A 115 12.74 -6.42 14.07
CA ASP A 115 12.95 -7.25 15.26
C ASP A 115 11.69 -8.04 15.63
N ARG A 116 10.51 -7.40 15.52
CA ARG A 116 9.23 -8.05 15.79
C ARG A 116 8.88 -9.11 14.75
N LEU A 117 9.20 -8.88 13.47
CA LEU A 117 8.98 -9.84 12.38
C LEU A 117 9.75 -11.16 12.54
N LYS A 118 10.89 -11.13 13.24
CA LYS A 118 11.60 -12.38 13.61
C LYS A 118 10.68 -13.34 14.38
N GLN A 119 9.77 -12.80 15.20
CA GLN A 119 8.93 -13.57 16.11
C GLN A 119 7.50 -13.79 15.60
N GLN A 120 6.86 -12.77 15.04
CA GLN A 120 5.44 -12.83 14.68
C GLN A 120 5.06 -11.81 13.61
N SER A 121 3.88 -11.99 13.02
CA SER A 121 3.30 -11.06 12.04
C SER A 121 2.78 -9.79 12.71
N LEU A 122 2.59 -8.72 11.95
CA LEU A 122 2.32 -7.37 12.47
C LEU A 122 1.05 -6.75 11.91
N ILE A 123 0.35 -6.01 12.76
CA ILE A 123 -0.64 -5.03 12.31
C ILE A 123 0.02 -3.67 12.45
N PHE A 124 0.33 -3.02 11.34
CA PHE A 124 0.94 -1.70 11.30
C PHE A 124 -0.12 -0.64 11.01
N SER A 125 -0.78 -0.17 12.07
CA SER A 125 -1.84 0.83 11.99
C SER A 125 -1.34 2.18 12.48
N GLY A 126 -2.05 3.25 12.14
CA GLY A 126 -1.70 4.60 12.58
C GLY A 126 -2.49 5.62 11.79
N GLU A 127 -2.42 6.87 12.22
CA GLU A 127 -3.12 7.97 11.55
C GLU A 127 -2.76 8.05 10.05
N ARG A 128 -3.70 8.52 9.22
CA ARG A 128 -3.44 8.89 7.83
C ARG A 128 -2.28 9.89 7.77
N ARG A 129 -1.58 9.92 6.64
CA ARG A 129 -0.57 10.95 6.33
C ARG A 129 0.73 10.95 7.13
N ILE A 130 0.91 10.05 8.10
CA ILE A 130 2.17 9.90 8.84
C ILE A 130 3.32 9.26 8.04
N GLY A 131 3.04 8.74 6.83
CA GLY A 131 4.04 8.10 5.96
C GLY A 131 4.18 6.58 6.14
N LYS A 132 3.14 5.86 6.55
CA LYS A 132 3.16 4.39 6.70
C LYS A 132 3.61 3.67 5.44
N SER A 133 2.98 3.96 4.30
CA SER A 133 3.34 3.37 3.00
C SER A 133 4.78 3.68 2.62
N SER A 134 5.27 4.89 2.91
CA SER A 134 6.68 5.25 2.69
C SER A 134 7.61 4.40 3.55
N ILE A 135 7.29 4.20 4.84
CA ILE A 135 8.06 3.32 5.73
C ILE A 135 8.13 1.89 5.18
N LEU A 136 7.00 1.33 4.74
CA LEU A 136 6.92 -0.02 4.18
C LEU A 136 7.72 -0.17 2.87
N LYS A 137 7.71 0.88 2.03
CA LYS A 137 8.55 0.94 0.82
C LYS A 137 10.04 1.05 1.16
N LYS A 138 10.42 1.86 2.17
CA LYS A 138 11.81 1.92 2.69
C LYS A 138 12.28 0.56 3.18
N MET A 139 11.46 -0.13 3.98
CA MET A 139 11.74 -1.51 4.42
C MET A 139 11.96 -2.47 3.25
N THR A 140 11.19 -2.33 2.17
CA THR A 140 11.34 -3.20 0.99
C THR A 140 12.63 -2.90 0.23
N ALA A 141 12.99 -1.62 0.09
CA ALA A 141 14.22 -1.19 -0.57
C ALA A 141 15.48 -1.51 0.24
N GLU A 142 15.40 -1.43 1.57
CA GLU A 142 16.49 -1.63 2.52
C GLU A 142 16.35 -2.98 3.25
N ALA A 143 16.00 -4.02 2.51
CA ALA A 143 15.76 -5.36 3.05
C ALA A 143 17.00 -5.92 3.78
N ILE A 144 16.80 -6.52 4.96
CA ILE A 144 17.86 -7.22 5.68
C ILE A 144 18.19 -8.57 5.02
N ALA A 145 19.46 -8.97 5.05
CA ALA A 145 19.99 -10.07 4.22
C ALA A 145 19.21 -11.40 4.33
N ASN A 146 18.68 -11.75 5.51
CA ASN A 146 17.97 -13.00 5.80
C ASN A 146 16.44 -12.93 5.65
N MET A 147 15.90 -11.78 5.25
CA MET A 147 14.46 -11.60 5.00
C MET A 147 14.22 -11.19 3.55
N LEU A 148 13.06 -11.59 3.03
CA LEU A 148 12.58 -11.22 1.71
C LEU A 148 11.24 -10.47 1.85
N PRO A 149 11.26 -9.13 1.91
CA PRO A 149 10.04 -8.33 1.87
C PRO A 149 9.44 -8.30 0.47
N ILE A 150 8.13 -8.54 0.39
CA ILE A 150 7.32 -8.47 -0.82
C ILE A 150 6.20 -7.48 -0.55
N TYR A 151 6.32 -6.28 -1.10
CA TYR A 151 5.32 -5.22 -0.95
C TYR A 151 4.24 -5.30 -2.01
N ARG A 152 2.99 -5.21 -1.58
CA ARG A 152 1.82 -5.04 -2.43
C ARG A 152 0.87 -4.03 -1.83
N ASP A 153 0.52 -3.03 -2.63
CA ASP A 153 -0.63 -2.18 -2.37
C ASP A 153 -1.90 -2.93 -2.78
N LEU A 154 -2.82 -3.09 -1.82
CA LEU A 154 -4.09 -3.78 -2.02
C LEU A 154 -5.22 -2.82 -2.41
N GLU A 155 -4.94 -1.52 -2.56
CA GLU A 155 -5.90 -0.56 -3.09
C GLU A 155 -6.37 -0.99 -4.49
N GLY A 156 -7.69 -1.08 -4.67
CA GLY A 156 -8.31 -1.44 -5.94
C GLY A 156 -8.69 -2.92 -6.10
N ILE A 157 -8.25 -3.81 -5.21
CA ILE A 157 -8.68 -5.22 -5.22
C ILE A 157 -10.14 -5.32 -4.74
N ARG A 158 -10.98 -5.99 -5.53
CA ARG A 158 -12.44 -6.10 -5.33
C ARG A 158 -12.92 -7.52 -5.07
N THR A 159 -12.12 -8.54 -5.38
CA THR A 159 -12.50 -9.94 -5.12
C THR A 159 -11.36 -10.76 -4.49
N PRO A 160 -11.67 -11.87 -3.79
CA PRO A 160 -10.64 -12.76 -3.25
C PRO A 160 -9.73 -13.36 -4.34
N ILE A 161 -10.26 -13.64 -5.54
CA ILE A 161 -9.45 -14.20 -6.61
C ILE A 161 -8.45 -13.18 -7.18
N GLU A 162 -8.83 -11.91 -7.32
CA GLU A 162 -7.92 -10.82 -7.67
C GLU A 162 -6.79 -10.67 -6.63
N PHE A 163 -7.11 -10.84 -5.35
CA PHE A 163 -6.11 -10.86 -4.29
C PHE A 163 -5.10 -12.00 -4.48
N VAL A 164 -5.57 -13.22 -4.72
CA VAL A 164 -4.68 -14.37 -4.90
C VAL A 164 -3.84 -14.24 -6.18
N GLU A 165 -4.43 -13.73 -7.25
CA GLU A 165 -3.73 -13.45 -8.50
C GLU A 165 -2.62 -12.42 -8.30
N ALA A 166 -2.89 -11.33 -7.57
CA ALA A 166 -1.90 -10.33 -7.21
C ALA A 166 -0.71 -10.95 -6.45
N VAL A 167 -0.98 -11.73 -5.40
CA VAL A 167 0.06 -12.41 -4.61
C VAL A 167 0.86 -13.40 -5.47
N TRP A 168 0.20 -14.09 -6.40
CA TRP A 168 0.86 -15.00 -7.34
C TRP A 168 1.76 -14.24 -8.33
N GLN A 169 1.31 -13.13 -8.90
CA GLN A 169 2.11 -12.30 -9.80
C GLN A 169 3.34 -11.70 -9.10
N ASP A 170 3.20 -11.28 -7.83
CA ASP A 170 4.32 -10.84 -7.01
C ASP A 170 5.32 -11.99 -6.85
N THR A 171 4.81 -13.17 -6.46
CA THR A 171 5.60 -14.40 -6.32
C THR A 171 6.37 -14.74 -7.60
N GLU A 172 5.73 -14.68 -8.77
CA GLU A 172 6.40 -14.93 -10.05
C GLU A 172 7.48 -13.91 -10.38
N THR A 173 7.30 -12.65 -9.96
CA THR A 173 8.27 -11.58 -10.17
C THR A 173 9.52 -11.78 -9.30
N TYR A 174 9.34 -12.16 -8.05
CA TYR A 174 10.47 -12.41 -7.13
C TYR A 174 11.20 -13.73 -7.40
N LEU A 175 10.53 -14.72 -7.99
CA LEU A 175 11.09 -16.04 -8.28
C LEU A 175 11.66 -16.20 -9.70
N ARG A 176 11.81 -15.10 -10.46
CA ARG A 176 12.25 -15.12 -11.87
C ARG A 176 13.50 -15.98 -12.13
N ASP A 177 14.43 -16.01 -11.19
CA ASP A 177 15.73 -16.69 -11.34
C ASP A 177 15.77 -18.11 -10.75
N THR A 178 14.87 -18.46 -9.82
CA THR A 178 14.89 -19.73 -9.07
C THR A 178 13.82 -20.74 -9.53
N GLY A 179 12.85 -20.29 -10.33
CA GLY A 179 11.81 -21.13 -10.92
C GLY A 179 10.43 -20.49 -10.81
N LYS A 180 9.65 -20.48 -11.90
CA LYS A 180 8.25 -20.01 -11.91
C LYS A 180 7.43 -20.72 -10.81
N ALA A 181 6.35 -20.08 -10.35
CA ALA A 181 5.35 -20.63 -9.42
C ALA A 181 4.64 -21.87 -10.01
N ARG A 182 5.35 -23.00 -9.96
CA ARG A 182 5.04 -24.22 -10.69
C ARG A 182 3.78 -24.88 -10.15
N ARG A 183 3.55 -24.87 -8.83
CA ARG A 183 2.39 -25.53 -8.23
C ARG A 183 1.09 -24.87 -8.67
N VAL A 184 1.08 -23.55 -8.76
CA VAL A 184 -0.08 -22.78 -9.23
C VAL A 184 -0.38 -23.10 -10.70
N ARG A 185 0.65 -23.02 -11.57
CA ARG A 185 0.48 -23.32 -13.01
C ARG A 185 0.06 -24.76 -13.28
N GLU A 186 0.62 -25.73 -12.55
CA GLU A 186 0.22 -27.14 -12.63
C GLU A 186 -1.23 -27.35 -12.20
N TYR A 187 -1.64 -26.72 -11.10
CA TYR A 187 -3.02 -26.83 -10.60
C TYR A 187 -4.03 -26.21 -11.57
N LEU A 188 -3.74 -25.01 -12.10
CA LEU A 188 -4.59 -24.38 -13.13
C LEU A 188 -4.64 -25.21 -14.40
N SER A 189 -3.53 -25.81 -14.83
CA SER A 189 -3.51 -26.69 -16.00
C SER A 189 -4.38 -27.93 -15.82
N GLN A 190 -4.43 -28.48 -14.60
CA GLN A 190 -5.31 -29.61 -14.27
C GLN A 190 -6.79 -29.20 -14.27
N LEU A 191 -7.10 -28.01 -13.75
CA LEU A 191 -8.48 -27.49 -13.72
C LEU A 191 -9.02 -27.19 -15.12
N THR A 192 -8.22 -26.58 -15.99
CA THR A 192 -8.66 -26.22 -17.35
C THR A 192 -8.53 -27.39 -18.34
N GLY A 193 -7.81 -28.45 -17.99
CA GLY A 193 -7.51 -29.57 -18.88
C GLY A 193 -6.52 -29.22 -20.01
N SER A 194 -5.86 -28.08 -19.93
CA SER A 194 -4.91 -27.58 -20.93
C SER A 194 -3.70 -26.93 -20.25
N TYR A 195 -2.58 -26.76 -20.95
CA TYR A 195 -1.40 -26.13 -20.37
C TYR A 195 -1.65 -24.64 -20.11
N PHE A 196 -1.50 -24.20 -18.86
CA PHE A 196 -1.66 -22.81 -18.44
C PHE A 196 -0.31 -22.08 -18.41
N ASP A 197 -0.09 -21.14 -19.34
CA ASP A 197 1.07 -20.22 -19.33
C ASP A 197 0.68 -18.73 -19.25
N ASP A 198 -0.60 -18.42 -19.12
CA ASP A 198 -1.09 -17.04 -19.10
C ASP A 198 -0.68 -16.28 -17.82
N TYR A 199 -0.86 -14.96 -17.84
CA TYR A 199 -0.59 -14.05 -16.71
C TYR A 199 -1.84 -13.73 -15.88
N GLN A 200 -3.01 -14.19 -16.35
CA GLN A 200 -4.29 -14.01 -15.69
C GLN A 200 -4.94 -15.36 -15.43
N PHE A 201 -5.54 -15.49 -14.26
CA PHE A 201 -6.28 -16.67 -13.86
C PHE A 201 -7.55 -16.83 -14.69
N PRO A 202 -7.87 -18.07 -15.11
CA PRO A 202 -9.13 -18.35 -15.78
C PRO A 202 -10.30 -18.20 -14.81
N GLU A 203 -11.52 -17.94 -15.31
CA GLU A 203 -12.71 -17.76 -14.45
C GLU A 203 -12.95 -18.92 -13.47
N VAL A 204 -12.66 -20.16 -13.90
CA VAL A 204 -12.78 -21.37 -13.07
C VAL A 204 -11.89 -21.35 -11.82
N ALA A 205 -10.85 -20.51 -11.79
CA ALA A 205 -9.96 -20.35 -10.65
C ALA A 205 -10.66 -19.71 -9.44
N ALA A 206 -11.73 -18.92 -9.68
CA ALA A 206 -12.41 -18.16 -8.63
C ALA A 206 -12.95 -19.06 -7.50
N GLU A 207 -13.52 -20.23 -7.82
CA GLU A 207 -14.02 -21.18 -6.82
C GLU A 207 -12.90 -21.88 -6.02
N HIS A 208 -11.66 -21.80 -6.50
CA HIS A 208 -10.50 -22.48 -5.95
C HIS A 208 -9.45 -21.53 -5.36
N TRP A 209 -9.80 -20.27 -5.12
CA TRP A 209 -8.87 -19.22 -4.69
C TRP A 209 -8.09 -19.60 -3.41
N LYS A 210 -8.69 -20.29 -2.43
CA LYS A 210 -8.00 -20.73 -1.20
C LYS A 210 -6.87 -21.72 -1.49
N THR A 211 -7.13 -22.68 -2.39
CA THR A 211 -6.14 -23.67 -2.82
C THR A 211 -5.01 -23.00 -3.58
N LEU A 212 -5.36 -22.05 -4.48
CA LEU A 212 -4.39 -21.27 -5.24
C LEU A 212 -3.49 -20.45 -4.31
N LEU A 213 -4.07 -19.75 -3.34
CA LEU A 213 -3.32 -18.98 -2.35
C LEU A 213 -2.34 -19.87 -1.57
N THR A 214 -2.82 -21.02 -1.10
CA THR A 214 -1.99 -21.98 -0.37
C THR A 214 -0.82 -22.45 -1.22
N LYS A 215 -1.06 -22.80 -2.49
CA LYS A 215 -0.02 -23.22 -3.43
C LYS A 215 0.98 -22.10 -3.75
N THR A 216 0.51 -20.86 -3.86
CA THR A 216 1.38 -19.69 -4.05
C THR A 216 2.35 -19.53 -2.87
N ILE A 217 1.85 -19.64 -1.64
CA ILE A 217 2.71 -19.56 -0.44
C ILE A 217 3.66 -20.76 -0.35
N GLU A 218 3.22 -21.97 -0.69
CA GLU A 218 4.09 -23.16 -0.77
C GLU A 218 5.23 -22.98 -1.78
N ASP A 219 4.94 -22.39 -2.94
CA ASP A 219 5.96 -22.07 -3.95
C ASP A 219 6.99 -21.09 -3.38
N LEU A 220 6.56 -20.00 -2.73
CA LEU A 220 7.48 -19.05 -2.08
C LEU A 220 8.38 -19.73 -1.04
N VAL A 221 7.79 -20.47 -0.10
CA VAL A 221 8.51 -21.09 1.02
C VAL A 221 9.50 -22.15 0.54
N THR A 222 9.19 -22.88 -0.53
CA THR A 222 10.09 -23.94 -1.00
C THR A 222 11.19 -23.48 -1.95
N LEU A 223 11.08 -22.27 -2.50
CA LEU A 223 12.04 -21.71 -3.45
C LEU A 223 12.95 -20.64 -2.82
N GLN A 224 12.76 -20.32 -1.53
CA GLN A 224 13.52 -19.29 -0.82
C GLN A 224 14.05 -19.82 0.51
N ASP A 225 15.34 -19.59 0.76
CA ASP A 225 16.00 -19.90 2.05
C ASP A 225 15.87 -18.75 3.07
N LYS A 226 15.17 -17.66 2.69
CA LYS A 226 14.97 -16.46 3.53
C LYS A 226 13.60 -16.49 4.18
N GLN A 227 13.46 -15.79 5.31
CA GLN A 227 12.16 -15.55 5.91
C GLN A 227 11.37 -14.58 5.02
N ILE A 228 10.18 -14.99 4.57
CA ILE A 228 9.35 -14.22 3.65
C ILE A 228 8.49 -13.26 4.44
N ILE A 229 8.48 -11.98 4.04
CA ILE A 229 7.68 -10.93 4.67
C ILE A 229 6.71 -10.37 3.63
N LEU A 230 5.45 -10.80 3.69
CA LEU A 230 4.38 -10.27 2.85
C LEU A 230 3.88 -8.96 3.45
N ILE A 231 4.17 -7.85 2.78
CA ILE A 231 3.79 -6.52 3.21
C ILE A 231 2.56 -6.10 2.40
N TRP A 232 1.42 -6.09 3.06
CA TRP A 232 0.12 -5.77 2.46
C TRP A 232 -0.39 -4.44 3.00
N ASP A 233 -0.29 -3.43 2.14
CA ASP A 233 -0.74 -2.08 2.42
C ASP A 233 -2.23 -1.91 2.12
N GLU A 234 -2.89 -1.05 2.89
CA GLU A 234 -4.33 -0.78 2.82
C GLU A 234 -5.25 -2.03 2.85
N MET A 235 -4.86 -3.04 3.65
CA MET A 235 -5.63 -4.27 3.90
C MET A 235 -7.10 -3.99 4.33
N PRO A 236 -7.41 -3.01 5.21
CA PRO A 236 -8.79 -2.72 5.59
C PRO A 236 -9.66 -2.27 4.42
N HIS A 237 -9.10 -1.55 3.43
CA HIS A 237 -9.86 -1.12 2.24
C HIS A 237 -10.18 -2.29 1.34
N MET A 238 -9.24 -3.20 1.12
CA MET A 238 -9.50 -4.41 0.35
C MET A 238 -10.62 -5.24 0.99
N LEU A 239 -10.55 -5.50 2.29
CA LEU A 239 -11.60 -6.25 3.00
C LEU A 239 -12.95 -5.54 2.95
N GLY A 240 -12.97 -4.21 3.00
CA GLY A 240 -14.19 -3.42 2.88
C GLY A 240 -14.86 -3.49 1.50
N ASN A 241 -14.15 -3.95 0.46
CA ASN A 241 -14.73 -4.18 -0.87
C ASN A 241 -15.40 -5.56 -1.00
N PHE A 242 -15.14 -6.49 -0.09
CA PHE A 242 -15.64 -7.87 -0.17
C PHE A 242 -17.01 -8.01 0.51
N SER A 243 -17.71 -9.10 0.25
CA SER A 243 -18.82 -9.50 1.13
C SER A 243 -18.27 -9.88 2.51
N ASP A 244 -19.11 -9.79 3.54
CA ASP A 244 -18.72 -10.15 4.91
C ASP A 244 -18.18 -11.58 4.97
N GLU A 245 -18.82 -12.53 4.30
CA GLU A 245 -18.38 -13.93 4.23
C GLU A 245 -17.01 -14.05 3.55
N ALA A 246 -16.81 -13.40 2.40
CA ALA A 246 -15.54 -13.45 1.70
C ALA A 246 -14.39 -12.82 2.50
N ALA A 247 -14.66 -11.72 3.21
CA ALA A 247 -13.68 -11.09 4.10
C ALA A 247 -13.30 -12.02 5.27
N MET A 248 -14.28 -12.69 5.89
CA MET A 248 -14.03 -13.70 6.94
C MET A 248 -13.16 -14.84 6.41
N GLU A 249 -13.49 -15.37 5.24
CA GLU A 249 -12.75 -16.49 4.65
C GLU A 249 -11.31 -16.13 4.30
N VAL A 250 -11.07 -14.92 3.78
CA VAL A 250 -9.71 -14.41 3.51
C VAL A 250 -8.92 -14.31 4.80
N LEU A 251 -9.48 -13.69 5.83
CA LEU A 251 -8.83 -13.54 7.13
C LEU A 251 -8.50 -14.89 7.79
N ASP A 252 -9.43 -15.84 7.77
CA ASP A 252 -9.21 -17.20 8.29
C ASP A 252 -8.14 -17.95 7.50
N SER A 253 -8.14 -17.82 6.17
CA SER A 253 -7.14 -18.44 5.30
C SER A 253 -5.74 -17.86 5.56
N LEU A 254 -5.62 -16.55 5.72
CA LEU A 254 -4.36 -15.89 6.05
C LEU A 254 -3.84 -16.30 7.43
N ARG A 255 -4.72 -16.43 8.43
CA ARG A 255 -4.34 -16.94 9.74
C ARG A 255 -3.83 -18.37 9.68
N SER A 256 -4.53 -19.25 8.95
CA SER A 256 -4.11 -20.64 8.74
C SER A 256 -2.71 -20.71 8.11
N LEU A 257 -2.43 -19.86 7.11
CA LEU A 257 -1.12 -19.79 6.45
C LEU A 257 -0.01 -19.36 7.41
N ARG A 258 -0.24 -18.34 8.26
CA ARG A 258 0.75 -17.92 9.26
C ARG A 258 1.05 -19.01 10.29
N GLN A 259 0.07 -19.82 10.65
CA GLN A 259 0.24 -20.94 11.59
C GLN A 259 0.96 -22.12 10.94
N THR A 260 0.70 -22.38 9.66
CA THR A 260 1.28 -23.48 8.91
C THR A 260 2.73 -23.19 8.49
N TYR A 261 3.02 -21.94 8.11
CA TYR A 261 4.31 -21.51 7.58
C TYR A 261 4.93 -20.44 8.50
N PRO A 262 5.64 -20.84 9.59
CA PRO A 262 6.20 -19.88 10.54
C PRO A 262 7.30 -18.98 9.93
N ASP A 263 7.89 -19.37 8.80
CA ASP A 263 8.86 -18.54 8.07
C ASP A 263 8.19 -17.52 7.14
N VAL A 264 6.86 -17.51 7.06
CA VAL A 264 6.08 -16.49 6.37
C VAL A 264 5.49 -15.54 7.41
N ARG A 265 5.85 -14.27 7.29
CA ARG A 265 5.30 -13.18 8.09
C ARG A 265 4.46 -12.27 7.22
N MET A 266 3.44 -11.69 7.82
CA MET A 266 2.54 -10.75 7.17
C MET A 266 2.55 -9.44 7.92
N ILE A 267 2.58 -8.33 7.20
CA ILE A 267 2.30 -6.99 7.72
C ILE A 267 0.97 -6.55 7.13
N PHE A 268 -0.03 -6.34 7.98
CA PHE A 268 -1.27 -5.69 7.57
C PHE A 268 -1.17 -4.21 7.92
N SER A 269 -1.13 -3.36 6.91
CA SER A 269 -1.20 -1.91 7.11
C SER A 269 -2.51 -1.32 6.60
N GLY A 270 -2.82 -0.14 7.11
CA GLY A 270 -4.00 0.61 6.76
C GLY A 270 -4.15 1.82 7.65
N SER A 271 -4.71 2.88 7.08
CA SER A 271 -4.91 4.11 7.82
C SER A 271 -6.23 4.15 8.60
N ILE A 272 -7.16 3.25 8.27
CA ILE A 272 -8.33 2.96 9.09
C ILE A 272 -8.01 1.75 9.95
N GLY A 273 -8.50 1.75 11.19
CA GLY A 273 -8.34 0.61 12.05
C GLY A 273 -9.03 -0.63 11.48
N LEU A 274 -8.26 -1.69 11.20
CA LEU A 274 -8.76 -3.04 10.89
C LEU A 274 -9.81 -3.52 11.91
N HIS A 275 -9.76 -2.97 13.13
CA HIS A 275 -10.74 -3.22 14.17
C HIS A 275 -12.19 -2.81 13.80
N HIS A 276 -12.41 -1.83 12.91
CA HIS A 276 -13.76 -1.51 12.41
C HIS A 276 -14.32 -2.62 11.52
N ILE A 277 -13.49 -3.12 10.59
CA ILE A 277 -13.84 -4.25 9.74
C ILE A 277 -14.14 -5.48 10.60
N ILE A 278 -13.24 -5.85 11.51
CA ILE A 278 -13.43 -7.01 12.40
C ILE A 278 -14.71 -6.86 13.23
N LYS A 279 -14.99 -5.67 13.79
CA LYS A 279 -16.21 -5.43 14.58
C LYS A 279 -17.48 -5.56 13.73
N ASN A 280 -17.44 -5.13 12.47
CA ASN A 280 -18.56 -5.31 11.55
C ASN A 280 -18.78 -6.79 11.22
N LEU A 281 -17.71 -7.53 10.91
CA LEU A 281 -17.77 -8.98 10.71
C LEU A 281 -18.30 -9.71 11.95
N GLN A 282 -17.92 -9.30 13.16
CA GLN A 282 -18.43 -9.86 14.41
C GLN A 282 -19.95 -9.67 14.55
N LYS A 283 -20.49 -8.52 14.14
CA LYS A 283 -21.95 -8.30 14.09
C LYS A 283 -22.63 -9.19 13.06
N ALA A 284 -21.94 -9.52 11.96
CA ALA A 284 -22.39 -10.47 10.95
C ALA A 284 -22.23 -11.95 11.38
N GLY A 285 -21.78 -12.21 12.61
CA GLY A 285 -21.68 -13.57 13.19
C GLY A 285 -20.28 -14.16 13.21
N TYR A 286 -19.25 -13.40 12.86
CA TYR A 286 -17.86 -13.85 12.92
C TYR A 286 -17.38 -14.00 14.36
N SER A 287 -17.03 -15.22 14.78
CA SER A 287 -16.61 -15.52 16.15
C SER A 287 -15.10 -15.68 16.32
N ASN A 288 -14.35 -15.78 15.22
CA ASN A 288 -12.90 -15.91 15.25
C ASN A 288 -12.22 -14.54 15.47
N ASP A 289 -11.03 -14.57 16.07
CA ASP A 289 -10.10 -13.45 16.04
C ASP A 289 -8.94 -13.80 15.09
N PRO A 290 -9.02 -13.43 13.81
CA PRO A 290 -8.04 -13.81 12.81
C PRO A 290 -6.71 -13.09 12.96
N THR A 291 -6.60 -12.16 13.90
CA THR A 291 -5.42 -11.30 14.10
C THR A 291 -4.78 -11.48 15.46
N ASN A 292 -5.26 -12.41 16.29
CA ASN A 292 -4.80 -12.60 17.65
C ASN A 292 -3.34 -13.08 17.78
N ASP A 293 -2.78 -13.62 16.70
CA ASP A 293 -1.38 -14.04 16.56
C ASP A 293 -0.48 -12.94 15.99
N MET A 294 -1.02 -11.73 15.81
CA MET A 294 -0.30 -10.58 15.24
C MET A 294 -0.06 -9.50 16.29
N TYR A 295 1.11 -8.87 16.23
CA TYR A 295 1.45 -7.79 17.14
C TYR A 295 1.04 -6.42 16.57
N PRO A 296 0.20 -5.64 17.28
CA PRO A 296 -0.14 -4.30 16.86
C PRO A 296 1.03 -3.34 17.12
N ILE A 297 1.43 -2.62 16.08
CA ILE A 297 2.41 -1.54 16.14
C ILE A 297 1.78 -0.30 15.56
N GLU A 298 1.91 0.79 16.30
CA GLU A 298 1.41 2.08 15.89
C GLU A 298 2.48 2.86 15.12
N GLY A 299 2.13 3.33 13.92
CA GLY A 299 2.87 4.36 13.23
C GLY A 299 2.68 5.72 13.92
N GLN A 300 3.79 6.40 14.21
CA GLN A 300 3.80 7.72 14.82
C GLN A 300 4.13 8.80 13.78
N PRO A 301 3.84 10.08 14.06
CA PRO A 301 4.54 11.20 13.40
C PRO A 301 6.06 11.08 13.56
N LEU A 302 6.81 11.93 12.86
CA LEU A 302 8.26 12.03 13.10
C LEU A 302 8.52 12.52 14.52
N SER A 303 9.66 12.17 15.10
CA SER A 303 10.15 12.90 16.28
C SER A 303 10.43 14.36 15.90
N LEU A 304 10.43 15.26 16.88
CA LEU A 304 10.70 16.68 16.61
C LEU A 304 12.04 16.89 15.91
N ASP A 305 13.07 16.14 16.30
CA ASP A 305 14.41 16.21 15.70
C ASP A 305 14.39 15.75 14.23
N GLU A 306 13.75 14.60 13.94
CA GLU A 306 13.60 14.11 12.55
C GLU A 306 12.74 15.04 11.69
N ALA A 307 11.64 15.57 12.25
CA ALA A 307 10.74 16.50 11.56
C ALA A 307 11.43 17.83 11.25
N THR A 308 12.24 18.32 12.18
CA THR A 308 13.08 19.51 11.99
C THR A 308 14.12 19.25 10.91
N GLY A 309 14.79 18.10 10.93
CA GLY A 309 15.73 17.69 9.88
C GLY A 309 15.08 17.62 8.49
N LEU A 310 13.89 17.01 8.39
CA LEU A 310 13.10 17.00 7.15
C LEU A 310 12.81 18.42 6.67
N THR A 311 12.36 19.28 7.58
CA THR A 311 11.97 20.65 7.27
C THR A 311 13.16 21.50 6.79
N ILE A 312 14.34 21.34 7.39
CA ILE A 312 15.59 21.98 6.96
C ILE A 312 15.91 21.60 5.53
N ASN A 313 15.88 20.30 5.20
CA ASN A 313 16.18 19.82 3.85
C ASN A 313 15.20 20.41 2.82
N LEU A 314 13.91 20.49 3.16
CA LEU A 314 12.88 21.06 2.28
C LEU A 314 13.01 22.57 2.09
N LEU A 315 13.28 23.32 3.17
CA LEU A 315 13.51 24.77 3.08
C LEU A 315 14.73 25.08 2.19
N GLN A 316 15.80 24.29 2.32
CA GLN A 316 16.99 24.42 1.49
C GLN A 316 16.73 24.04 0.03
N GLY A 317 16.04 22.92 -0.22
CA GLY A 317 15.76 22.46 -1.58
C GLY A 317 14.78 23.34 -2.35
N GLU A 318 13.85 24.01 -1.66
CA GLU A 318 12.97 25.03 -2.24
C GLU A 318 13.61 26.43 -2.31
N GLY A 319 14.80 26.62 -1.74
CA GLY A 319 15.51 27.91 -1.75
C GLY A 319 14.83 29.00 -0.92
N ILE A 320 14.11 28.62 0.13
CA ILE A 320 13.34 29.53 0.97
C ILE A 320 14.26 30.26 1.95
N ALA A 321 14.25 31.59 1.90
CA ALA A 321 15.07 32.42 2.80
C ALA A 321 14.51 32.42 4.22
N THR A 322 15.37 32.15 5.21
CA THR A 322 15.03 32.16 6.64
C THR A 322 16.09 32.92 7.44
N VAL A 323 15.67 33.58 8.52
CA VAL A 323 16.59 34.32 9.41
C VAL A 323 17.35 33.35 10.32
N ASP A 324 16.63 32.38 10.90
CA ASP A 324 17.19 31.28 11.67
C ASP A 324 16.60 29.98 11.15
N LEU A 325 17.37 29.28 10.31
CA LEU A 325 16.94 28.04 9.66
C LEU A 325 16.52 26.97 10.66
N GLN A 326 17.21 26.85 11.79
CA GLN A 326 16.91 25.83 12.80
C GLN A 326 15.59 26.15 13.50
N GLN A 327 15.45 27.39 13.98
CA GLN A 327 14.24 27.80 14.72
C GLN A 327 13.01 27.84 13.80
N THR A 328 13.15 28.35 12.58
CA THR A 328 12.05 28.34 11.60
C THR A 328 11.63 26.92 11.26
N ALA A 329 12.57 25.99 11.09
CA ALA A 329 12.27 24.59 10.82
C ALA A 329 11.53 23.91 11.98
N GLU A 330 11.98 24.13 13.22
CA GLU A 330 11.31 23.61 14.43
C GLU A 330 9.88 24.16 14.56
N ASN A 331 9.69 25.45 14.27
CA ASN A 331 8.37 26.10 14.30
C ASN A 331 7.41 25.50 13.27
N ILE A 332 7.87 25.26 12.03
CA ILE A 332 7.08 24.62 10.97
C ILE A 332 6.75 23.18 11.35
N ALA A 333 7.75 22.40 11.80
CA ALA A 333 7.57 21.02 12.23
C ALA A 333 6.54 20.90 13.36
N THR A 334 6.61 21.78 14.35
CA THR A 334 5.66 21.84 15.47
C THR A 334 4.27 22.25 15.02
N ALA A 335 4.16 23.26 14.15
CA ALA A 335 2.87 23.71 13.63
C ALA A 335 2.13 22.64 12.81
N ALA A 336 2.87 21.71 12.21
CA ALA A 336 2.36 20.58 11.45
C ALA A 336 2.24 19.27 12.27
N ASP A 337 2.34 19.33 13.61
CA ASP A 337 2.35 18.18 14.53
C ASP A 337 3.39 17.09 14.16
N CYS A 338 4.50 17.49 13.53
CA CYS A 338 5.55 16.59 13.03
C CYS A 338 5.04 15.54 12.00
N ILE A 339 3.91 15.78 11.35
CA ILE A 339 3.34 14.89 10.33
C ILE A 339 3.97 15.24 8.97
N PRO A 340 4.72 14.34 8.32
CA PRO A 340 5.47 14.64 7.10
C PRO A 340 4.63 15.27 5.99
N PHE A 341 3.43 14.75 5.76
CA PHE A 341 2.52 15.26 4.74
C PHE A 341 2.15 16.75 4.96
N TYR A 342 1.84 17.13 6.20
CA TYR A 342 1.50 18.53 6.51
C TYR A 342 2.73 19.43 6.47
N ILE A 343 3.92 18.92 6.80
CA ILE A 343 5.19 19.64 6.62
C ILE A 343 5.41 19.95 5.14
N HIS A 344 5.34 18.96 4.26
CA HIS A 344 5.50 19.17 2.81
C HIS A 344 4.48 20.17 2.26
N HIS A 345 3.22 20.04 2.65
CA HIS A 345 2.18 20.97 2.23
C HIS A 345 2.41 22.39 2.77
N LEU A 346 2.82 22.54 4.03
CA LEU A 346 3.06 23.85 4.62
C LEU A 346 4.23 24.56 3.91
N ILE A 347 5.32 23.85 3.64
CA ILE A 347 6.46 24.41 2.90
C ILE A 347 6.06 24.76 1.46
N ASP A 348 5.28 23.90 0.80
CA ASP A 348 4.77 24.17 -0.55
C ASP A 348 3.92 25.45 -0.62
N GLN A 349 3.20 25.81 0.45
CA GLN A 349 2.45 27.07 0.54
C GLN A 349 3.34 28.27 0.92
N LEU A 350 4.35 28.04 1.75
CA LEU A 350 5.27 29.11 2.18
C LEU A 350 6.22 29.55 1.07
N LYS A 351 6.56 28.66 0.12
CA LYS A 351 7.50 28.98 -0.98
C LYS A 351 6.99 30.08 -1.91
N ASP A 352 5.67 30.25 -2.01
CA ASP A 352 5.04 31.23 -2.88
C ASP A 352 4.94 32.62 -2.22
N LEU A 353 5.41 32.76 -0.98
CA LEU A 353 5.42 34.03 -0.25
C LEU A 353 6.72 34.81 -0.50
N ASP A 354 6.59 36.07 -0.89
CA ASP A 354 7.72 37.01 -1.04
C ASP A 354 8.23 37.58 0.31
N SER A 355 7.69 37.11 1.44
CA SER A 355 8.00 37.61 2.80
C SER A 355 8.89 36.66 3.59
N GLU A 356 9.69 37.21 4.50
CA GLU A 356 10.43 36.40 5.48
C GLU A 356 9.49 35.52 6.31
N ILE A 357 9.91 34.28 6.56
CA ILE A 357 9.11 33.31 7.31
C ILE A 357 9.43 33.41 8.80
N ASP A 358 8.49 33.99 9.54
CA ASP A 358 8.47 34.00 11.01
C ASP A 358 7.33 33.13 11.57
N ALA A 359 7.21 33.09 12.90
CA ALA A 359 6.18 32.31 13.58
C ALA A 359 4.74 32.80 13.29
N GLU A 360 4.55 34.09 13.01
CA GLU A 360 3.24 34.67 12.72
C GLU A 360 2.80 34.28 11.30
N VAL A 361 3.70 34.36 10.32
CA VAL A 361 3.46 33.91 8.95
C VAL A 361 3.09 32.43 8.95
N ILE A 362 3.86 31.58 9.64
CA ILE A 362 3.56 30.14 9.75
C ILE A 362 2.14 29.91 10.31
N ALA A 363 1.80 30.57 11.42
CA ALA A 363 0.49 30.41 12.06
C ALA A 363 -0.66 30.87 11.15
N ASN A 364 -0.46 31.98 10.43
CA ASN A 364 -1.44 32.49 9.46
C ASN A 364 -1.62 31.53 8.28
N THR A 365 -0.53 31.04 7.70
CA THR A 365 -0.59 30.05 6.59
C THR A 365 -1.28 28.77 7.01
N VAL A 366 -1.03 28.25 8.23
CA VAL A 366 -1.77 27.08 8.74
C VAL A 366 -3.27 27.39 8.84
N ASN A 367 -3.65 28.54 9.41
CA ASN A 367 -5.07 28.93 9.52
C ASN A 367 -5.75 29.08 8.16
N GLU A 368 -5.05 29.62 7.16
CA GLU A 368 -5.53 29.72 5.79
C GLU A 368 -5.72 28.34 5.16
N CYS A 369 -4.74 27.44 5.32
CA CYS A 369 -4.82 26.07 4.83
C CYS A 369 -6.01 25.30 5.42
N LEU A 370 -6.25 25.46 6.72
CA LEU A 370 -7.37 24.82 7.42
C LEU A 370 -8.75 25.36 7.00
N ARG A 371 -8.82 26.60 6.50
CA ARG A 371 -10.05 27.26 6.04
C ARG A 371 -10.27 27.15 4.53
N SER A 372 -9.27 26.70 3.79
CA SER A 372 -9.29 26.66 2.33
C SER A 372 -10.33 25.68 1.80
N SER A 373 -11.20 26.15 0.92
CA SER A 373 -12.21 25.32 0.24
C SER A 373 -11.60 24.33 -0.75
N LEU A 374 -10.34 24.52 -1.15
CA LEU A 374 -9.60 23.56 -1.98
C LEU A 374 -9.25 22.29 -1.19
N ASN A 375 -9.26 22.37 0.14
CA ASN A 375 -8.99 21.27 1.05
C ASN A 375 -7.71 20.47 0.67
N LEU A 376 -6.61 21.18 0.38
CA LEU A 376 -5.34 20.57 -0.02
C LEU A 376 -4.80 19.61 1.05
N TRP A 377 -5.02 19.96 2.33
CA TRP A 377 -4.61 19.15 3.48
C TRP A 377 -5.57 17.97 3.74
N LYS A 378 -6.67 17.88 2.96
CA LYS A 378 -7.66 16.80 3.00
C LYS A 378 -8.22 16.53 4.39
N MET A 379 -8.48 17.57 5.19
CA MET A 379 -8.86 17.44 6.61
C MET A 379 -10.27 16.85 6.80
N ASP A 380 -11.16 17.01 5.83
CA ASP A 380 -12.54 16.48 5.84
C ASP A 380 -12.63 14.97 6.14
N HIS A 381 -11.57 14.22 5.86
CA HIS A 381 -11.51 12.80 6.16
C HIS A 381 -11.71 12.49 7.66
N TYR A 382 -11.40 13.42 8.57
CA TYR A 382 -11.70 13.26 10.00
C TYR A 382 -13.22 13.25 10.24
N ARG A 383 -13.95 14.19 9.64
CA ARG A 383 -15.41 14.20 9.76
C ARG A 383 -16.04 12.97 9.09
N GLU A 384 -15.60 12.65 7.88
CA GLU A 384 -16.07 11.50 7.10
C GLU A 384 -15.85 10.17 7.82
N ARG A 385 -14.73 10.00 8.54
CA ARG A 385 -14.44 8.78 9.30
C ARG A 385 -15.54 8.50 10.34
N ILE A 386 -16.03 9.53 11.02
CA ILE A 386 -17.12 9.37 11.98
C ILE A 386 -18.40 8.91 11.26
N ASP A 387 -18.71 9.50 10.11
CA ASP A 387 -19.92 9.13 9.37
C ASP A 387 -19.87 7.72 8.77
N ASN A 388 -18.68 7.28 8.35
CA ASN A 388 -18.48 6.01 7.65
C ASN A 388 -18.32 4.80 8.58
N TYR A 389 -17.74 4.98 9.78
CA TYR A 389 -17.37 3.85 10.66
C TYR A 389 -18.14 3.76 11.97
N TYR A 390 -18.76 4.86 12.43
CA TYR A 390 -19.53 4.86 13.66
C TYR A 390 -21.00 4.59 13.35
N SER A 391 -21.67 3.79 14.18
CA SER A 391 -23.12 3.56 14.02
C SER A 391 -23.91 4.83 14.33
N GLU A 392 -25.16 4.93 13.85
CA GLU A 392 -26.04 6.07 14.13
C GLU A 392 -26.16 6.40 15.63
N GLU A 393 -26.19 5.37 16.50
CA GLU A 393 -26.20 5.57 17.95
C GLU A 393 -24.88 6.10 18.54
N GLN A 394 -23.75 5.88 17.86
CA GLN A 394 -22.41 6.27 18.32
C GLN A 394 -22.02 7.67 17.83
N LYS A 395 -22.54 8.11 16.68
CA LYS A 395 -22.19 9.39 16.06
C LYS A 395 -22.43 10.59 16.99
N PRO A 396 -23.58 10.74 17.67
CA PRO A 396 -23.80 11.86 18.58
C PRO A 396 -22.75 11.93 19.69
N TYR A 397 -22.42 10.79 20.31
CA TYR A 397 -21.38 10.74 21.35
C TYR A 397 -20.01 11.12 20.80
N ALA A 398 -19.67 10.67 19.59
CA ALA A 398 -18.36 10.94 19.00
C ALA A 398 -18.20 12.44 18.73
N LEU A 399 -19.22 13.06 18.12
CA LEU A 399 -19.23 14.48 17.82
C LEU A 399 -19.17 15.32 19.09
N GLU A 400 -20.02 15.06 20.09
CA GLU A 400 -20.04 15.82 21.34
C GLU A 400 -18.74 15.68 22.13
N ILE A 401 -18.15 14.48 22.21
CA ILE A 401 -16.86 14.29 22.87
C ILE A 401 -15.76 15.13 22.18
N LEU A 402 -15.71 15.08 20.85
CA LEU A 402 -14.73 15.85 20.07
C LEU A 402 -14.97 17.36 20.18
N ASP A 403 -16.22 17.82 20.14
CA ASP A 403 -16.58 19.24 20.31
C ASP A 403 -16.12 19.74 21.69
N ILE A 404 -16.43 19.03 22.77
CA ILE A 404 -16.01 19.40 24.14
C ILE A 404 -14.48 19.41 24.27
N LEU A 405 -13.81 18.37 23.78
CA LEU A 405 -12.34 18.26 23.87
C LEU A 405 -11.62 19.26 22.96
N SER A 406 -12.27 19.74 21.90
CA SER A 406 -11.69 20.75 21.04
C SER A 406 -11.62 22.11 21.74
N ILE A 407 -12.58 22.43 22.62
CA ILE A 407 -12.63 23.72 23.33
C ILE A 407 -11.89 23.66 24.67
N ASN A 408 -12.03 22.55 25.42
CA ASN A 408 -11.52 22.43 26.79
C ASN A 408 -10.57 21.23 27.01
N PRO A 409 -9.45 21.11 26.29
CA PRO A 409 -8.46 20.07 26.60
C PRO A 409 -7.49 20.52 27.73
N PRO A 410 -6.91 19.58 28.49
CA PRO A 410 -7.33 18.20 28.65
C PRO A 410 -8.54 18.10 29.60
N THR A 411 -9.44 17.11 29.41
CA THR A 411 -10.65 16.93 30.24
C THR A 411 -10.81 15.48 30.69
N SER A 412 -11.29 15.27 31.93
CA SER A 412 -11.56 13.94 32.49
C SER A 412 -12.90 13.35 32.01
N PHE A 413 -13.03 12.02 32.04
CA PHE A 413 -14.30 11.35 31.69
C PHE A 413 -15.48 11.83 32.54
N THR A 414 -15.26 12.11 33.83
CA THR A 414 -16.31 12.61 34.72
C THR A 414 -16.89 13.93 34.23
N ARG A 415 -16.04 14.82 33.73
CA ARG A 415 -16.45 16.11 33.19
C ARG A 415 -17.06 15.97 31.79
N LEU A 416 -16.50 15.14 30.90
CA LEU A 416 -17.15 14.79 29.63
C LEU A 416 -18.58 14.30 29.85
N TRP A 417 -18.77 13.37 30.80
CA TRP A 417 -20.06 12.81 31.13
C TRP A 417 -21.07 13.83 31.65
N GLN A 418 -20.61 14.90 32.32
CA GLN A 418 -21.51 15.96 32.79
C GLN A 418 -22.16 16.73 31.66
N TYR A 419 -21.44 16.93 30.55
CA TYR A 419 -21.98 17.55 29.33
C TYR A 419 -22.78 16.54 28.52
N LEU A 420 -22.26 15.33 28.27
CA LEU A 420 -22.97 14.32 27.47
C LEU A 420 -24.35 13.98 28.03
N LYS A 421 -24.51 13.89 29.35
CA LYS A 421 -25.82 13.55 29.93
C LYS A 421 -26.88 14.64 29.77
N SER A 422 -26.51 15.89 29.46
CA SER A 422 -27.48 16.97 29.22
C SER A 422 -28.13 16.87 27.85
N GLU A 423 -27.43 16.29 26.87
CA GLU A 423 -27.96 16.13 25.53
C GLU A 423 -28.95 14.96 25.43
N PRO A 424 -30.03 15.09 24.64
CA PRO A 424 -31.04 14.04 24.49
C PRO A 424 -30.49 12.71 23.97
N GLU A 425 -29.53 12.77 23.06
CA GLU A 425 -29.02 11.63 22.29
C GLU A 425 -27.83 10.92 22.97
N THR A 426 -27.24 11.51 24.01
CA THR A 426 -26.01 10.99 24.65
C THR A 426 -26.18 10.54 26.11
N LYS A 427 -27.33 9.94 26.45
CA LYS A 427 -27.71 9.56 27.82
C LYS A 427 -27.21 8.21 28.33
N ASP A 428 -26.55 7.41 27.50
CA ASP A 428 -25.96 6.13 27.90
C ASP A 428 -24.47 6.29 28.24
N LYS A 429 -24.15 6.06 29.51
CA LYS A 429 -22.80 6.19 30.06
C LYS A 429 -21.82 5.14 29.51
N GLU A 430 -22.28 3.92 29.28
CA GLU A 430 -21.42 2.84 28.76
C GLU A 430 -21.22 2.99 27.25
N MET A 431 -22.21 3.53 26.53
CA MET A 431 -22.01 3.97 25.15
C MET A 431 -20.96 5.08 25.08
N ALA A 432 -21.02 6.09 25.95
CA ALA A 432 -20.01 7.14 26.02
C ALA A 432 -18.58 6.58 26.26
N ARG A 433 -18.43 5.63 27.18
CA ARG A 433 -17.14 4.93 27.42
C ARG A 433 -16.68 4.12 26.21
N THR A 434 -17.61 3.51 25.50
CA THR A 434 -17.31 2.72 24.31
C THR A 434 -16.84 3.61 23.18
N VAL A 435 -17.53 4.73 22.94
CA VAL A 435 -17.16 5.71 21.91
C VAL A 435 -15.85 6.41 22.24
N LEU A 436 -15.60 6.76 23.50
CA LEU A 436 -14.31 7.32 23.92
C LEU A 436 -13.14 6.36 23.63
N ARG A 437 -13.31 5.06 23.92
CA ARG A 437 -12.32 4.03 23.58
C ARG A 437 -12.12 3.87 22.08
N LEU A 438 -13.17 4.04 21.27
CA LEU A 438 -13.04 4.02 19.81
C LEU A 438 -12.27 5.24 19.30
N LEU A 439 -12.56 6.45 19.80
CA LEU A 439 -11.84 7.66 19.43
C LEU A 439 -10.35 7.60 19.77
N LEU A 440 -9.98 6.93 20.87
CA LEU A 440 -8.57 6.62 21.19
C LEU A 440 -7.94 5.65 20.18
N LYS A 441 -8.66 4.59 19.80
CA LYS A 441 -8.21 3.61 18.79
C LYS A 441 -8.12 4.17 17.38
N ASP A 442 -8.93 5.18 17.08
CA ASP A 442 -8.96 5.90 15.81
C ASP A 442 -8.05 7.13 15.79
N TYR A 443 -7.15 7.25 16.78
CA TYR A 443 -6.08 8.24 16.83
C TYR A 443 -6.52 9.70 16.93
N TYR A 444 -7.79 9.98 17.21
CA TYR A 444 -8.26 11.34 17.52
C TYR A 444 -7.69 11.84 18.83
N LEU A 445 -7.68 10.96 19.83
CA LEU A 445 -7.44 11.32 21.21
C LEU A 445 -6.20 10.62 21.76
N VAL A 446 -5.63 11.24 22.78
CA VAL A 446 -4.64 10.65 23.66
C VAL A 446 -5.20 10.62 25.09
N GLN A 447 -4.80 9.61 25.86
CA GLN A 447 -5.08 9.52 27.28
C GLN A 447 -3.78 9.74 28.05
N GLU A 448 -3.79 10.73 28.95
CA GLU A 448 -2.70 11.00 29.88
C GLU A 448 -3.18 10.68 31.29
N ASP A 449 -2.50 9.76 31.95
CA ASP A 449 -2.79 9.44 33.35
C ASP A 449 -2.01 10.37 34.28
N ASN A 450 -2.73 11.07 35.16
CA ASN A 450 -2.13 11.89 36.21
C ASN A 450 -2.58 11.40 37.60
N LEU A 451 -2.04 12.02 38.65
CA LEU A 451 -2.36 11.68 40.05
C LEU A 451 -3.86 11.78 40.39
N SER A 452 -4.62 12.56 39.61
CA SER A 452 -6.07 12.80 39.78
C SER A 452 -6.95 11.95 38.85
N GLY A 453 -6.34 11.10 38.01
CA GLY A 453 -7.01 10.19 37.09
C GLY A 453 -6.65 10.45 35.63
N SER A 454 -7.36 9.76 34.74
CA SER A 454 -7.14 9.82 33.30
C SER A 454 -7.74 11.08 32.68
N MET A 455 -6.92 11.81 31.95
CA MET A 455 -7.27 13.02 31.21
C MET A 455 -7.20 12.74 29.71
N TYR A 456 -8.12 13.31 28.95
CA TYR A 456 -8.22 13.11 27.51
C TYR A 456 -8.03 14.44 26.78
N ALA A 457 -7.30 14.41 25.67
CA ALA A 457 -7.09 15.54 24.78
C ALA A 457 -7.01 15.06 23.34
N PHE A 458 -7.13 15.99 22.38
CA PHE A 458 -6.78 15.68 20.99
C PHE A 458 -5.32 15.27 20.92
N ARG A 459 -5.06 14.25 20.12
CA ARG A 459 -3.71 13.75 19.88
C ARG A 459 -2.86 14.74 19.10
N TYR A 460 -3.49 15.46 18.17
CA TYR A 460 -2.84 16.38 17.24
C TYR A 460 -3.50 17.75 17.36
N GLN A 461 -2.71 18.81 17.59
CA GLN A 461 -3.24 20.17 17.74
C GLN A 461 -3.86 20.68 16.44
N LEU A 462 -3.30 20.29 15.31
CA LEU A 462 -3.79 20.63 13.98
C LEU A 462 -5.20 20.08 13.75
N VAL A 463 -5.44 18.83 14.17
CA VAL A 463 -6.77 18.20 14.09
C VAL A 463 -7.76 18.89 15.02
N GLN A 464 -7.31 19.28 16.22
CA GLN A 464 -8.13 20.06 17.15
C GLN A 464 -8.56 21.40 16.55
N LYS A 465 -7.62 22.17 15.96
CA LYS A 465 -7.91 23.45 15.30
C LYS A 465 -8.84 23.28 14.11
N TYR A 466 -8.58 22.28 13.27
CA TYR A 466 -9.47 21.93 12.15
C TYR A 466 -10.89 21.62 12.67
N TRP A 467 -11.00 20.84 13.75
CA TRP A 467 -12.29 20.46 14.31
C TRP A 467 -13.10 21.69 14.74
N GLN A 468 -12.47 22.62 15.47
CA GLN A 468 -13.11 23.89 15.87
C GLN A 468 -13.61 24.68 14.65
N ILE A 469 -12.79 24.83 13.62
CA ILE A 469 -13.13 25.58 12.40
C ILE A 469 -14.30 24.91 11.66
N SER A 470 -14.22 23.60 11.45
CA SER A 470 -15.22 22.83 10.70
C SER A 470 -16.58 22.78 11.41
N ARG A 471 -16.58 22.83 12.75
CA ARG A 471 -17.78 22.76 13.59
C ARG A 471 -18.31 24.15 13.99
N GLY A 472 -17.56 25.22 13.74
CA GLY A 472 -17.95 26.59 14.07
C GLY A 472 -17.95 26.88 15.58
N LEU A 473 -16.99 26.31 16.31
CA LEU A 473 -16.89 26.35 17.78
C LEU A 473 -16.02 27.49 18.32
#